data_AF-A0A6F8SUE9-F1
#
_entry.id   AF-A0A6F8SUE9-F1
#
_cell.length_a   1.000
_cell.length_b   1.000
_cell.length_c   1.000
_cell.angle_alpha   90.00
_cell.angle_beta   90.00
_cell.angle_gamma   90.00
#
_symmetry.space_group_name_H-M   'P 1'
#
loop_
_entity.id
_entity.type
_entity.pdbx_description
1 polymer ?
#
loop_
_entity_poly.entity_id
_entity_poly.type
_entity_poly.pdbx_seq_one_letter_code
_entity_poly.pdbx_strand_id
1 'polypeptide(L)'
;MGESLSTWTPSCNSSVRVELSGQRTTSDSGALLLREALDNSGAVEALEDNLVDPRHPLRIRHSLASQLRTLVLQRAMGWIDLSDTDTLRRDPLWQLACSDARGTMPLAQDRPSQATLSRLLTCLGRNDNIDVVHEGLLRLVLWRLTSLKNGERPRQLTLDIDGLPIEVHGHQAARPIMAFTGPASTRRWSPRWPKPAIWSAGYCERVTPARQRTPIRGSRTW
;
A
#
# COMPACT_ATOMS: atom_id res chain seq x y z
N MET A 1 8.07 10.52 -48.61
CA MET A 1 6.66 10.67 -48.17
C MET A 1 6.72 11.09 -46.71
N GLY A 2 6.63 12.40 -46.45
CA GLY A 2 6.78 12.96 -45.10
C GLY A 2 5.53 13.75 -44.78
N GLU A 3 4.70 13.22 -43.88
CA GLU A 3 3.53 13.93 -43.42
C GLU A 3 3.96 14.94 -42.35
N SER A 4 3.74 16.22 -42.62
CA SER A 4 3.88 17.29 -41.65
C SER A 4 2.62 17.31 -40.79
N LEU A 5 2.72 16.90 -39.54
CA LEU A 5 1.63 17.02 -38.57
C LEU A 5 1.54 18.49 -38.14
N SER A 6 0.44 19.16 -38.49
CA SER A 6 0.17 20.51 -38.02
C SER A 6 -0.08 20.47 -36.51
N THR A 7 0.76 21.14 -35.74
CA THR A 7 0.52 21.38 -34.31
C THR A 7 -0.73 22.23 -34.15
N TRP A 8 -1.79 21.62 -33.65
CA TRP A 8 -2.99 22.33 -33.23
C TRP A 8 -2.70 23.01 -31.90
N THR A 9 -2.72 24.34 -31.88
CA THR A 9 -2.56 25.14 -30.66
C THR A 9 -3.93 25.66 -30.27
N PRO A 10 -4.53 25.21 -29.15
CA PRO A 10 -5.81 25.75 -28.70
C PRO A 10 -5.67 27.24 -28.40
N SER A 11 -6.47 28.08 -29.06
CA SER A 11 -6.72 29.45 -28.61
C SER A 11 -7.87 29.42 -27.61
N CYS A 12 -7.56 29.51 -26.31
CA CYS A 12 -8.57 29.79 -25.30
C CYS A 12 -8.60 31.31 -25.04
N ASN A 13 -9.78 31.84 -24.69
CA ASN A 13 -9.87 33.20 -24.18
C ASN A 13 -8.93 33.35 -22.99
N SER A 14 -8.15 34.43 -22.92
CA SER A 14 -7.17 34.71 -21.86
C SER A 14 -7.79 35.07 -20.50
N SER A 15 -9.07 34.75 -20.29
CA SER A 15 -9.80 34.99 -19.04
C SER A 15 -10.15 33.66 -18.38
N VAL A 16 -9.66 33.46 -17.16
CA VAL A 16 -10.11 32.38 -16.28
C VAL A 16 -11.32 32.89 -15.48
N ARG A 17 -12.47 32.20 -15.59
CA ARG A 17 -13.63 32.44 -14.73
C ARG A 17 -13.72 31.30 -13.73
N VAL A 18 -13.61 31.63 -12.45
CA VAL A 18 -13.79 30.68 -11.35
C VAL A 18 -15.22 30.80 -10.84
N GLU A 19 -15.99 29.72 -10.94
CA GLU A 19 -17.33 29.63 -10.37
C GLU A 19 -17.29 28.65 -9.20
N LEU A 20 -17.54 29.16 -7.99
CA LEU A 20 -17.58 28.36 -6.79
C LEU A 20 -18.98 27.74 -6.68
N SER A 21 -19.11 26.48 -7.05
CA SER A 21 -20.32 25.72 -6.77
C SER A 21 -20.29 25.19 -5.33
N GLY A 22 -21.43 25.13 -4.65
CA GLY A 22 -21.56 24.44 -3.37
C GLY A 22 -21.52 22.90 -3.49
N GLN A 23 -21.42 22.38 -4.72
CA GLN A 23 -21.32 20.96 -4.99
C GLN A 23 -19.91 20.47 -4.65
N ARG A 24 -19.84 19.30 -4.03
CA ARG A 24 -18.56 18.69 -3.66
C ARG A 24 -18.04 17.91 -4.87
N THR A 25 -17.19 18.56 -5.66
CA THR A 25 -16.49 17.95 -6.79
C THR A 25 -15.16 17.37 -6.34
N THR A 26 -14.75 16.27 -6.97
CA THR A 26 -13.47 15.60 -6.71
C THR A 26 -12.55 15.73 -7.91
N SER A 27 -11.25 15.89 -7.66
CA SER A 27 -10.18 15.76 -8.67
C SER A 27 -9.57 14.36 -8.71
N ASP A 28 -9.95 13.49 -7.77
CA ASP A 28 -9.19 12.28 -7.42
C ASP A 28 -9.92 11.01 -7.86
N SER A 29 -10.59 11.06 -9.00
CA SER A 29 -11.42 9.95 -9.51
C SER A 29 -10.67 8.63 -9.67
N GLY A 30 -9.35 8.69 -9.88
CA GLY A 30 -8.46 7.53 -9.92
C GLY A 30 -8.46 6.70 -8.63
N ALA A 31 -8.82 7.26 -7.47
CA ALA A 31 -8.84 6.52 -6.21
C ALA A 31 -9.88 5.38 -6.21
N LEU A 32 -10.96 5.47 -7.00
CA LEU A 32 -11.91 4.37 -7.16
C LEU A 32 -11.33 3.20 -7.96
N LEU A 33 -10.52 3.47 -8.98
CA LEU A 33 -9.82 2.43 -9.74
C LEU A 33 -8.77 1.74 -8.87
N LEU A 34 -8.04 2.53 -8.06
CA LEU A 34 -7.08 1.98 -7.10
C LEU A 34 -7.76 1.16 -6.02
N ARG A 35 -8.93 1.60 -5.52
CA ARG A 35 -9.74 0.80 -4.60
C ARG A 35 -10.09 -0.54 -5.22
N GLU A 36 -10.63 -0.55 -6.44
CA GLU A 36 -11.02 -1.79 -7.11
C GLU A 36 -9.82 -2.74 -7.28
N ALA A 37 -8.65 -2.22 -7.65
CA ALA A 37 -7.43 -3.01 -7.72
C ALA A 37 -7.00 -3.55 -6.35
N LEU A 38 -7.09 -2.72 -5.30
CA LEU A 38 -6.73 -3.09 -3.93
C LEU A 38 -7.67 -4.17 -3.37
N ASP A 39 -8.98 -4.02 -3.55
CA ASP A 39 -9.99 -4.98 -3.11
C ASP A 39 -9.83 -6.31 -3.89
N ASN A 40 -9.61 -6.26 -5.21
CA ASN A 40 -9.38 -7.47 -6.02
C ASN A 40 -8.05 -8.19 -5.71
N SER A 41 -7.11 -7.52 -5.06
CA SER A 41 -5.86 -8.14 -4.65
C SER A 41 -5.99 -9.03 -3.41
N GLY A 42 -7.05 -8.84 -2.62
CA GLY A 42 -7.24 -9.51 -1.32
C GLY A 42 -6.23 -9.11 -0.26
N ALA A 43 -5.42 -8.07 -0.50
CA ALA A 43 -4.33 -7.69 0.39
C ALA A 43 -4.83 -7.04 1.69
N VAL A 44 -5.91 -6.26 1.62
CA VAL A 44 -6.49 -5.62 2.81
C VAL A 44 -7.10 -6.67 3.74
N GLU A 45 -7.82 -7.63 3.16
CA GLU A 45 -8.43 -8.75 3.89
C GLU A 45 -7.34 -9.62 4.53
N ALA A 46 -6.30 -9.96 3.78
CA ALA A 46 -5.18 -10.72 4.32
C ALA A 46 -4.45 -9.99 5.46
N LEU A 47 -4.29 -8.66 5.36
CA LEU A 47 -3.74 -7.87 6.45
C LEU A 47 -4.69 -7.83 7.64
N GLU A 48 -5.98 -7.61 7.43
CA GLU A 48 -6.97 -7.55 8.51
C GLU A 48 -7.06 -8.87 9.29
N ASP A 49 -7.03 -10.00 8.60
CA ASP A 49 -7.14 -11.34 9.21
C ASP A 49 -5.92 -11.72 10.05
N ASN A 50 -4.73 -11.20 9.70
CA ASN A 50 -3.46 -11.64 10.29
C ASN A 50 -2.82 -10.60 11.21
N LEU A 51 -3.21 -9.32 11.12
CA LEU A 51 -2.66 -8.28 11.99
C LEU A 51 -3.17 -8.43 13.42
N VAL A 52 -2.26 -8.32 14.37
CA VAL A 52 -2.57 -8.19 15.78
C VAL A 52 -3.04 -6.76 16.04
N ASP A 53 -4.36 -6.60 16.17
CA ASP A 53 -5.00 -5.34 16.56
C ASP A 53 -5.17 -5.25 18.08
N PRO A 54 -4.38 -4.42 18.79
CA PRO A 54 -4.45 -4.29 20.24
C PRO A 54 -5.65 -3.44 20.72
N ARG A 55 -6.45 -2.88 19.79
CA ARG A 55 -7.56 -2.00 20.15
C ARG A 55 -8.68 -2.80 20.81
N HIS A 56 -9.29 -2.21 21.82
CA HIS A 56 -10.46 -2.81 22.45
C HIS A 56 -11.63 -2.89 21.45
N PRO A 57 -12.22 -4.07 21.16
CA PRO A 57 -13.22 -4.22 20.09
C PRO A 57 -14.42 -3.27 20.20
N LEU A 58 -14.93 -3.05 21.41
CA LEU A 58 -16.05 -2.10 21.67
C LEU A 58 -15.71 -0.61 21.48
N ARG A 59 -14.44 -0.27 21.22
CA ARG A 59 -13.98 1.12 21.01
C ARG A 59 -13.52 1.37 19.57
N ILE A 60 -13.79 0.43 18.66
CA ILE A 60 -13.43 0.54 17.25
C ILE A 60 -14.54 1.31 16.52
N ARG A 61 -14.23 2.53 16.07
CA ARG A 61 -15.11 3.33 15.20
C ARG A 61 -14.85 3.08 13.71
N HIS A 62 -13.59 2.90 13.34
CA HIS A 62 -13.16 2.58 11.98
C HIS A 62 -12.49 1.21 12.00
N SER A 63 -12.97 0.30 11.14
CA SER A 63 -12.38 -1.02 10.94
C SER A 63 -10.89 -0.92 10.60
N LEU A 64 -10.17 -2.03 10.80
CA LEU A 64 -8.78 -2.09 10.39
C LEU A 64 -8.68 -1.95 8.87
N ALA A 65 -9.54 -2.66 8.13
CA ALA A 65 -9.62 -2.56 6.69
C ALA A 65 -9.88 -1.14 6.15
N SER A 66 -10.83 -0.39 6.72
CA SER A 66 -11.09 1.00 6.29
C SER A 66 -9.89 1.93 6.53
N GLN A 67 -9.16 1.74 7.64
CA GLN A 67 -7.94 2.52 7.88
C GLN A 67 -6.79 2.13 6.95
N LEU A 68 -6.62 0.83 6.67
CA LEU A 68 -5.65 0.33 5.69
C LEU A 68 -5.95 0.88 4.29
N ARG A 69 -7.21 0.77 3.83
CA ARG A 69 -7.66 1.38 2.57
C ARG A 69 -7.37 2.86 2.53
N THR A 70 -7.70 3.60 3.59
CA THR A 70 -7.43 5.03 3.68
C THR A 70 -5.96 5.35 3.47
N LEU A 71 -5.09 4.69 4.22
CA LEU A 71 -3.65 4.95 4.20
C LEU A 71 -3.02 4.55 2.86
N VAL A 72 -3.36 3.39 2.32
CA VAL A 72 -2.80 2.88 1.06
C VAL A 72 -3.26 3.72 -0.13
N LEU A 73 -4.56 4.04 -0.21
CA LEU A 73 -5.10 4.82 -1.32
C LEU A 73 -4.60 6.26 -1.32
N GLN A 74 -4.52 6.91 -0.14
CA GLN A 74 -3.95 8.25 -0.04
C GLN A 74 -2.51 8.27 -0.56
N ARG A 75 -1.67 7.36 -0.07
CA ARG A 75 -0.28 7.28 -0.52
C ARG A 75 -0.15 6.98 -2.01
N ALA A 76 -0.96 6.06 -2.52
CA ALA A 76 -0.94 5.70 -3.94
C ALA A 76 -1.40 6.87 -4.85
N MET A 77 -2.27 7.74 -4.36
CA MET A 77 -2.70 8.96 -5.06
C MET A 77 -1.76 10.17 -4.84
N GLY A 78 -0.71 10.03 -4.02
CA GLY A 78 0.26 11.09 -3.74
C GLY A 78 -0.04 11.94 -2.51
N TRP A 79 -1.08 11.62 -1.73
CA TRP A 79 -1.37 12.22 -0.43
C TRP A 79 -0.57 11.51 0.66
N ILE A 80 0.63 12.02 0.95
CA ILE A 80 1.61 11.34 1.80
C ILE A 80 1.51 11.78 3.26
N ASP A 81 1.11 13.02 3.53
CA ASP A 81 0.99 13.51 4.90
C ASP A 81 -0.31 12.96 5.51
N LEU A 82 -0.23 12.51 6.76
CA LEU A 82 -1.42 12.12 7.51
C LEU A 82 -2.39 13.30 7.71
N SER A 83 -1.89 14.54 7.68
CA SER A 83 -2.73 15.74 7.74
C SER A 83 -3.63 15.91 6.50
N ASP A 84 -3.25 15.32 5.35
CA ASP A 84 -4.05 15.35 4.11
C ASP A 84 -5.43 14.71 4.30
N THR A 85 -5.60 13.81 5.27
CA THR A 85 -6.90 13.22 5.59
C THR A 85 -7.94 14.26 5.99
N ASP A 86 -7.52 15.38 6.59
CA ASP A 86 -8.44 16.46 6.97
C ASP A 86 -8.87 17.29 5.76
N THR A 87 -7.96 17.53 4.81
CA THR A 87 -8.25 18.14 3.51
C THR A 87 -9.28 17.30 2.75
N LEU A 88 -9.06 15.99 2.69
CA LEU A 88 -9.88 15.05 1.95
C LEU A 88 -11.15 14.60 2.70
N ARG A 89 -11.38 15.09 3.92
CA ARG A 89 -12.50 14.66 4.78
C ARG A 89 -13.85 14.91 4.12
N ARG A 90 -13.96 16.00 3.37
CA ARG A 90 -15.21 16.47 2.78
C ARG A 90 -15.43 15.96 1.35
N ASP A 91 -14.45 15.29 0.75
CA ASP A 91 -14.59 14.76 -0.59
C ASP A 91 -15.44 13.48 -0.57
N PRO A 92 -16.60 13.45 -1.26
CA PRO A 92 -17.49 12.30 -1.28
C PRO A 92 -16.85 11.07 -1.92
N LEU A 93 -15.94 11.24 -2.88
CA LEU A 93 -15.24 10.13 -3.51
C LEU A 93 -14.31 9.46 -2.51
N TRP A 94 -13.58 10.23 -1.71
CA TRP A 94 -12.72 9.68 -0.67
C TRP A 94 -13.50 9.02 0.48
N GLN A 95 -14.71 9.51 0.77
CA GLN A 95 -15.61 8.84 1.72
C GLN A 95 -16.03 7.46 1.19
N LEU A 96 -16.38 7.38 -0.10
CA LEU A 96 -16.74 6.12 -0.74
C LEU A 96 -15.52 5.20 -0.84
N ALA A 97 -14.40 5.67 -1.39
CA ALA A 97 -13.22 4.86 -1.74
C ALA A 97 -12.60 4.16 -0.52
N CYS A 98 -12.64 4.78 0.65
CA CYS A 98 -12.01 4.27 1.87
C CYS A 98 -12.95 3.48 2.79
N SER A 99 -14.23 3.34 2.45
CA SER A 99 -15.22 2.71 3.32
C SER A 99 -15.56 1.29 2.89
N ASP A 100 -15.80 0.44 3.88
CA ASP A 100 -16.29 -0.93 3.72
C ASP A 100 -17.83 -0.97 3.57
N ALA A 101 -18.51 0.14 3.90
CA ALA A 101 -19.95 0.22 3.82
C ALA A 101 -20.43 0.33 2.37
N ARG A 102 -21.59 -0.28 2.09
CA ARG A 102 -22.22 -0.26 0.76
C ARG A 102 -23.21 0.92 0.64
N GLY A 103 -23.53 1.26 -0.60
CA GLY A 103 -24.49 2.33 -0.91
C GLY A 103 -23.96 3.71 -0.49
N THR A 104 -24.85 4.54 0.05
CA THR A 104 -24.54 5.94 0.42
C THR A 104 -24.15 6.12 1.88
N MET A 105 -24.14 5.06 2.69
CA MET A 105 -23.72 5.12 4.10
C MET A 105 -22.34 5.77 4.31
N PRO A 106 -21.32 5.54 3.47
CA PRO A 106 -20.03 6.20 3.63
C PRO A 106 -20.12 7.72 3.63
N LEU A 107 -21.13 8.30 2.94
CA LEU A 107 -21.30 9.74 2.82
C LEU A 107 -21.70 10.43 4.13
N ALA A 108 -22.23 9.65 5.07
CA ALA A 108 -22.66 10.09 6.40
C ALA A 108 -21.65 9.72 7.50
N GLN A 109 -20.57 9.00 7.16
CA GLN A 109 -19.57 8.55 8.11
C GLN A 109 -18.35 9.46 8.10
N ASP A 110 -17.85 9.76 9.30
CA ASP A 110 -16.54 10.39 9.42
C ASP A 110 -15.44 9.43 8.94
N ARG A 111 -14.38 10.00 8.37
CA ARG A 111 -13.17 9.26 7.99
C ARG A 111 -12.21 9.15 9.18
N PRO A 112 -11.28 8.17 9.16
CA PRO A 112 -10.20 8.12 10.13
C PRO A 112 -9.42 9.44 10.17
N SER A 113 -9.27 10.00 11.37
CA SER A 113 -8.49 11.23 11.59
C SER A 113 -6.98 10.98 11.47
N GLN A 114 -6.20 12.05 11.35
CA GLN A 114 -4.73 12.02 11.35
C GLN A 114 -4.19 11.18 12.53
N ALA A 115 -4.69 11.43 13.74
CA ALA A 115 -4.26 10.69 14.93
C ALA A 115 -4.67 9.21 14.90
N THR A 116 -5.75 8.87 14.21
CA THR A 116 -6.19 7.47 14.03
C THR A 116 -5.21 6.74 13.11
N LEU A 117 -4.88 7.32 11.96
CA LEU A 117 -3.92 6.74 11.01
C LEU A 117 -2.48 6.69 11.58
N SER A 118 -2.10 7.67 12.40
CA SER A 118 -0.81 7.64 13.12
C SER A 118 -0.71 6.44 14.08
N ARG A 119 -1.80 6.11 14.79
CA ARG A 119 -1.86 4.90 15.64
C ARG A 119 -1.85 3.63 14.80
N LEU A 120 -2.51 3.61 13.64
CA LEU A 120 -2.40 2.50 12.69
C LEU A 120 -0.95 2.25 12.29
N LEU A 121 -0.22 3.29 11.86
CA LEU A 121 1.21 3.15 11.55
C LEU A 121 2.02 2.64 12.76
N THR A 122 1.74 3.14 13.95
CA THR A 122 2.40 2.60 15.15
C THR A 122 2.08 1.11 15.37
N CYS A 123 0.87 0.67 15.02
CA CYS A 123 0.42 -0.72 15.13
C CYS A 123 1.07 -1.62 14.08
N LEU A 124 1.10 -1.20 12.82
CA LEU A 124 1.71 -1.92 11.70
C LEU A 124 3.21 -2.11 11.91
N GLY A 125 3.87 -1.13 12.56
CA GLY A 125 5.29 -1.22 12.90
C GLY A 125 5.57 -1.84 14.25
N ARG A 126 4.76 -2.77 14.73
CA ARG A 126 5.13 -3.58 15.89
C ARG A 126 5.80 -4.86 15.42
N ASN A 127 6.68 -5.42 16.25
CA ASN A 127 7.38 -6.67 15.92
C ASN A 127 6.44 -7.84 15.63
N ASP A 128 5.26 -7.86 16.26
CA ASP A 128 4.22 -8.89 16.03
C ASP A 128 3.45 -8.69 14.71
N ASN A 129 3.61 -7.56 14.03
CA ASN A 129 2.87 -7.20 12.82
C ASN A 129 3.76 -6.99 11.58
N ILE A 130 5.06 -6.79 11.74
CA ILE A 130 5.95 -6.45 10.62
C ILE A 130 5.99 -7.55 9.55
N ASP A 131 6.00 -8.82 9.96
CA ASP A 131 6.01 -9.96 9.05
C ASP A 131 4.70 -10.06 8.25
N VAL A 132 3.57 -9.75 8.90
CA VAL A 132 2.25 -9.70 8.26
C VAL A 132 2.19 -8.60 7.21
N VAL A 133 2.78 -7.43 7.51
CA VAL A 133 2.88 -6.32 6.54
C VAL A 133 3.72 -6.73 5.32
N HIS A 134 4.85 -7.39 5.53
CA HIS A 134 5.68 -7.93 4.44
C HIS A 134 4.91 -8.95 3.60
N GLU A 135 4.15 -9.85 4.23
CA GLU A 135 3.33 -10.82 3.51
C GLU A 135 2.23 -10.14 2.68
N GLY A 136 1.55 -9.13 3.23
CA GLY A 136 0.57 -8.33 2.50
C GLY A 136 1.16 -7.65 1.26
N LEU A 137 2.38 -7.12 1.36
CA LEU A 137 3.10 -6.58 0.21
C LEU A 137 3.39 -7.66 -0.85
N LEU A 138 3.87 -8.84 -0.43
CA LEU A 138 4.14 -9.95 -1.35
C LEU A 138 2.86 -10.42 -2.06
N ARG A 139 1.71 -10.43 -1.36
CA ARG A 139 0.41 -10.74 -1.95
C ARG A 139 0.03 -9.75 -3.05
N LEU A 140 0.21 -8.45 -2.83
CA LEU A 140 -0.02 -7.43 -3.86
C LEU A 140 0.87 -7.64 -5.09
N VAL A 141 2.15 -7.94 -4.88
CA VAL A 141 3.11 -8.19 -5.95
C VAL A 141 2.72 -9.43 -6.75
N LEU A 142 2.41 -10.54 -6.08
CA LEU A 142 1.98 -11.79 -6.72
C LEU A 142 0.69 -11.58 -7.51
N TRP A 143 -0.32 -10.93 -6.92
CA TRP A 143 -1.56 -10.59 -7.60
C TRP A 143 -1.27 -9.81 -8.89
N ARG A 144 -0.51 -8.72 -8.81
CA ARG A 144 -0.17 -7.89 -9.98
C ARG A 144 0.49 -8.70 -11.09
N LEU A 145 1.43 -9.58 -10.74
CA LEU A 145 2.16 -10.39 -11.72
C LEU A 145 1.25 -11.41 -12.41
N THR A 146 0.35 -12.03 -11.65
CA THR A 146 -0.60 -13.00 -12.21
C THR A 146 -1.70 -12.33 -13.03
N SER A 147 -2.10 -11.11 -12.71
CA SER A 147 -3.15 -10.37 -13.43
C SER A 147 -2.73 -9.90 -14.83
N LEU A 148 -1.42 -9.80 -15.13
CA LEU A 148 -0.91 -9.24 -16.39
C LEU A 148 -0.61 -10.28 -17.48
N LYS A 149 -0.51 -11.58 -17.15
CA LYS A 149 -0.05 -12.63 -18.07
C LYS A 149 -1.02 -13.82 -18.17
N ASN A 150 -2.32 -13.56 -18.31
CA ASN A 150 -3.35 -14.62 -18.31
C ASN A 150 -3.24 -15.59 -17.11
N GLY A 151 -2.79 -15.11 -15.95
CA GLY A 151 -2.60 -15.95 -14.75
C GLY A 151 -1.26 -16.70 -14.67
N GLU A 152 -0.35 -16.56 -15.65
CA GLU A 152 0.93 -17.25 -15.61
C GLU A 152 1.85 -16.69 -14.51
N ARG A 153 2.30 -17.58 -13.61
CA ARG A 153 3.24 -17.22 -12.55
C ARG A 153 4.67 -17.16 -13.12
N PRO A 154 5.43 -16.07 -12.87
CA PRO A 154 6.82 -16.00 -13.29
C PRO A 154 7.66 -17.07 -12.58
N ARG A 155 8.59 -17.70 -13.31
CA ARG A 155 9.52 -18.69 -12.75
C ARG A 155 10.53 -18.08 -11.76
N GLN A 156 10.84 -16.80 -11.93
CA GLN A 156 11.73 -16.03 -11.08
C GLN A 156 11.22 -14.59 -11.04
N LEU A 157 11.24 -13.98 -9.85
CA LEU A 157 10.89 -12.59 -9.62
C LEU A 157 11.99 -11.97 -8.76
N THR A 158 12.55 -10.86 -9.23
CA THR A 158 13.41 -10.00 -8.41
C THR A 158 12.55 -8.84 -7.93
N LEU A 159 12.34 -8.74 -6.62
CA LEU A 159 11.65 -7.63 -5.98
C LEU A 159 12.70 -6.75 -5.31
N ASP A 160 12.79 -5.51 -5.75
CA ASP A 160 13.64 -4.50 -5.13
C ASP A 160 12.84 -3.81 -4.03
N ILE A 161 13.30 -3.95 -2.78
CA ILE A 161 12.67 -3.34 -1.60
C ILE A 161 13.68 -2.37 -1.02
N ASP A 162 13.68 -1.15 -1.53
CA ASP A 162 14.52 -0.09 -0.99
C ASP A 162 13.88 0.51 0.27
N GLY A 163 14.64 0.47 1.37
CA GLY A 163 14.36 1.30 2.53
C GLY A 163 14.92 2.70 2.32
N LEU A 164 14.08 3.73 2.32
CA LEU A 164 14.52 5.11 2.49
C LEU A 164 14.69 5.40 3.99
N PRO A 165 15.87 5.86 4.45
CA PRO A 165 16.01 6.28 5.84
C PRO A 165 15.15 7.52 6.08
N ILE A 166 14.21 7.42 7.02
CA ILE A 166 13.48 8.58 7.51
C ILE A 166 14.26 9.12 8.71
N GLU A 167 14.86 10.31 8.56
CA GLU A 167 15.51 11.00 9.67
C GLU A 167 14.45 11.45 10.69
N VAL A 168 14.43 10.79 11.84
CA VAL A 168 13.60 11.20 12.99
C VAL A 168 14.39 12.11 13.92
N HIS A 169 13.77 13.20 14.36
CA HIS A 169 14.38 14.13 15.30
C HIS A 169 13.85 13.85 16.72
N GLY A 170 14.75 13.60 17.68
CA GLY A 170 14.45 13.37 19.10
C GLY A 170 14.42 11.90 19.53
N HIS A 171 14.01 11.64 20.78
CA HIS A 171 13.85 10.28 21.36
C HIS A 171 12.55 9.59 20.91
N GLN A 172 12.01 9.97 19.75
CA GLN A 172 10.83 9.31 19.19
C GLN A 172 11.23 7.87 18.93
N ALA A 173 10.66 6.94 19.70
CA ALA A 173 11.03 5.54 19.66
C ALA A 173 10.98 5.06 18.21
N ALA A 174 12.14 4.69 17.68
CA ALA A 174 12.26 3.96 16.43
C ALA A 174 11.41 2.70 16.57
N ARG A 175 10.19 2.75 16.03
CA ARG A 175 9.30 1.59 15.91
C ARG A 175 9.23 1.23 14.43
N PRO A 176 9.36 -0.07 14.12
CA PRO A 176 9.74 -0.55 12.80
C PRO A 176 8.59 -0.44 11.79
N ILE A 177 8.35 0.76 11.27
CA ILE A 177 7.86 0.89 9.88
C ILE A 177 9.00 1.28 8.94
N MET A 178 10.07 1.85 9.48
CA MET A 178 11.29 2.18 8.74
C MET A 178 12.39 2.52 9.75
N ALA A 179 13.15 1.52 10.22
CA ALA A 179 14.48 1.67 10.82
C ALA A 179 14.97 0.30 11.33
N PHE A 180 16.03 -0.23 10.73
CA PHE A 180 16.89 -1.19 11.42
C PHE A 180 18.09 -0.45 12.02
N THR A 181 18.37 -0.78 13.28
CA THR A 181 19.45 -0.34 14.20
C THR A 181 19.25 0.96 15.00
N GLY A 182 19.24 0.80 16.33
CA GLY A 182 19.34 1.86 17.33
C GLY A 182 20.80 2.19 17.70
N PRO A 183 21.06 2.72 18.91
CA PRO A 183 21.21 4.14 19.17
C PRO A 183 22.68 4.59 19.32
N ALA A 184 22.84 5.92 19.32
CA ALA A 184 24.04 6.68 19.69
C ALA A 184 25.20 6.65 18.67
N SER A 185 25.36 7.80 18.00
CA SER A 185 26.63 8.35 17.52
C SER A 185 27.65 7.33 17.00
N THR A 186 27.57 6.95 15.74
CA THR A 186 28.78 6.63 14.98
C THR A 186 28.54 6.78 13.49
N ARG A 187 29.17 7.81 12.90
CA ARG A 187 29.41 7.89 11.47
C ARG A 187 30.33 6.74 11.04
N ARG A 188 29.88 5.94 10.07
CA ARG A 188 30.66 5.31 8.97
C ARG A 188 29.70 4.40 8.19
N TRP A 189 29.59 4.44 6.86
CA TRP A 189 30.67 4.48 5.87
C TRP A 189 30.27 5.25 4.61
N SER A 190 31.21 6.03 4.09
CA SER A 190 31.46 6.11 2.64
C SER A 190 32.70 5.25 2.35
N PRO A 191 32.74 4.55 1.22
CA PRO A 191 33.56 5.12 0.15
C PRO A 191 32.86 5.07 -1.21
N ARG A 192 32.81 6.25 -1.83
CA ARG A 192 33.25 6.49 -3.21
C ARG A 192 33.08 5.30 -4.18
N TRP A 193 32.11 5.43 -5.09
CA TRP A 193 32.01 4.65 -6.32
C TRP A 193 33.36 4.57 -7.06
N PRO A 194 33.68 3.39 -7.61
CA PRO A 194 33.92 3.29 -9.04
C PRO A 194 32.98 2.27 -9.69
N LYS A 195 32.46 2.59 -10.89
CA LYS A 195 31.83 1.61 -11.80
C LYS A 195 32.88 0.58 -12.27
N PRO A 196 32.50 -0.46 -13.04
CA PRO A 196 31.49 -1.49 -12.82
C PRO A 196 32.13 -2.89 -12.87
N ALA A 197 31.83 -3.79 -11.93
CA ALA A 197 32.26 -5.18 -12.07
C ALA A 197 31.32 -6.14 -11.32
N ILE A 198 30.68 -6.98 -12.11
CA ILE A 198 30.35 -8.39 -11.89
C ILE A 198 31.03 -8.97 -10.63
N TRP A 199 30.24 -9.40 -9.63
CA TRP A 199 30.15 -10.79 -9.16
C TRP A 199 29.29 -10.92 -7.89
N SER A 200 28.71 -12.09 -7.82
CA SER A 200 27.82 -12.68 -6.83
C SER A 200 28.41 -12.89 -5.43
N ALA A 201 27.56 -12.72 -4.42
CA ALA A 201 27.41 -13.57 -3.22
C ALA A 201 26.14 -13.04 -2.53
N GLY A 202 25.06 -13.78 -2.30
CA GLY A 202 25.01 -15.12 -1.75
C GLY A 202 24.16 -15.07 -0.47
N TYR A 203 22.87 -14.74 -0.60
CA TYR A 203 21.86 -15.13 0.39
C TYR A 203 20.66 -15.67 -0.40
N CYS A 204 20.69 -16.98 -0.62
CA CYS A 204 19.65 -17.73 -1.32
C CYS A 204 18.92 -18.54 -0.26
N GLU A 205 17.79 -18.02 0.22
CA GLU A 205 16.88 -18.82 1.04
C GLU A 205 16.11 -19.75 0.09
N ARG A 206 16.61 -20.97 -0.05
CA ARG A 206 15.95 -22.05 -0.80
C ARG A 206 14.76 -22.54 0.00
N VAL A 207 13.57 -22.01 -0.28
CA VAL A 207 12.33 -22.71 0.09
C VAL A 207 12.16 -23.90 -0.85
N THR A 208 12.49 -25.09 -0.37
CA THR A 208 12.21 -26.35 -1.08
C THR A 208 10.79 -26.80 -0.72
N PRO A 209 9.89 -27.06 -1.70
CA PRO A 209 8.60 -27.65 -1.39
C PRO A 209 8.79 -29.13 -0.99
N ALA A 210 8.35 -29.47 0.22
CA ALA A 210 8.29 -30.85 0.68
C ALA A 210 7.35 -31.67 -0.24
N ARG A 211 7.92 -32.62 -0.99
CA ARG A 211 7.14 -33.69 -1.63
C ARG A 211 6.59 -34.62 -0.55
N GLN A 212 5.31 -34.52 -0.21
CA GLN A 212 4.60 -35.66 0.35
C GLN A 212 3.98 -36.46 -0.79
N ARG A 213 4.58 -37.61 -1.10
CA ARG A 213 3.94 -38.69 -1.85
C ARG A 213 3.52 -39.76 -0.84
N THR A 214 2.22 -39.91 -0.62
CA THR A 214 1.64 -41.13 -0.05
C THR A 214 1.04 -41.96 -1.19
N PRO A 215 1.38 -43.26 -1.31
CA PRO A 215 0.69 -44.16 -2.22
C PRO A 215 -0.58 -44.69 -1.54
N ILE A 216 -1.74 -44.43 -2.13
CA ILE A 216 -2.98 -45.15 -1.79
C ILE A 216 -2.98 -46.44 -2.61
N ARG A 217 -2.83 -47.58 -1.94
CA ARG A 217 -3.06 -48.92 -2.49
C ARG A 217 -3.90 -49.70 -1.49
N GLY A 218 -5.07 -50.17 -1.89
CA GLY A 218 -5.89 -51.05 -1.06
C GLY A 218 -7.37 -51.09 -1.46
N SER A 219 -7.67 -51.93 -2.45
CA SER A 219 -9.00 -52.42 -2.80
C SER A 219 -9.67 -53.24 -1.68
N ARG A 220 -11.01 -53.21 -1.63
CA ARG A 220 -11.98 -54.29 -1.28
C ARG A 220 -13.40 -53.66 -1.28
N THR A 221 -14.30 -54.01 -2.21
CA THR A 221 -15.38 -55.03 -2.09
C THR A 221 -16.18 -54.85 -0.79
N TRP A 222 -17.47 -54.56 -0.74
CA TRP A 222 -18.63 -54.76 -1.63
C TRP A 222 -19.52 -53.52 -1.59
#